data_AF-A0A9E0XFQ2-F1
#
_entry.id   AF-A0A9E0XFQ2-F1
#
_cell.length_a   1.000
_cell.length_b   1.000
_cell.length_c   1.000
_cell.angle_alpha   90.00
_cell.angle_beta   90.00
_cell.angle_gamma   90.00
#
_symmetry.space_group_name_H-M   'P 1'
#
loop_
_entity.id
_entity.type
_entity.pdbx_description
1 polymer ?
#
loop_
_entity_poly.entity_id
_entity_poly.type
_entity_poly.pdbx_seq_one_letter_code
_entity_poly.pdbx_strand_id
1 'polypeptide(L)'
;MSLEQIIAELADQADDFLAGVKDRAQARAALAEQINLDYFTLNPADRATVTEGVMAALEAEEFFGMEFFGDPFQDEPETEE
;
A
#
# COMPACT_ATOMS: atom_id res chain seq x y z
N MET A 1 -5.26 17.49 -10.87
CA MET A 1 -4.97 16.05 -10.75
C MET A 1 -5.86 15.52 -9.63
N SER A 2 -6.63 14.46 -9.87
CA SER A 2 -7.47 13.84 -8.82
C SER A 2 -6.68 12.79 -8.04
N LEU A 3 -7.17 12.39 -6.86
CA LEU A 3 -6.53 11.33 -6.06
C LEU A 3 -6.44 10.00 -6.83
N GLU A 4 -7.45 9.67 -7.63
CA GLU A 4 -7.44 8.48 -8.49
C GLU A 4 -6.30 8.52 -9.52
N GLN A 5 -6.00 9.70 -10.09
CA GLN A 5 -4.86 9.85 -11.01
C GLN A 5 -3.53 9.62 -10.28
N ILE A 6 -3.40 10.16 -9.06
CA ILE A 6 -2.19 9.98 -8.25
C ILE A 6 -2.00 8.50 -7.88
N ILE A 7 -3.08 7.82 -7.51
CA ILE A 7 -3.06 6.38 -7.19
C ILE A 7 -2.60 5.57 -8.40
N ALA A 8 -3.18 5.82 -9.58
CA ALA A 8 -2.81 5.09 -10.79
C ALA A 8 -1.35 5.32 -11.18
N GLU A 9 -0.85 6.57 -11.10
CA GLU A 9 0.54 6.86 -11.43
C GLU A 9 1.53 6.23 -10.43
N LEU A 10 1.22 6.27 -9.13
CA LEU A 10 2.05 5.64 -8.11
C LEU A 10 2.03 4.11 -8.20
N ALA A 11 0.91 3.50 -8.57
CA ALA A 11 0.83 2.07 -8.81
C ALA A 11 1.69 1.66 -10.03
N ASP A 12 1.60 2.39 -11.14
CA ASP A 12 2.41 2.13 -12.35
C ASP A 12 3.92 2.29 -12.09
N GLN A 13 4.29 3.21 -11.20
CA GLN A 13 5.68 3.44 -10.79
C GLN A 13 6.15 2.50 -9.66
N ALA A 14 5.24 1.77 -9.02
CA ALA A 14 5.54 0.94 -7.85
C ALA A 14 6.56 -0.15 -8.16
N ASP A 15 6.53 -0.74 -9.36
CA ASP A 15 7.54 -1.71 -9.77
C ASP A 15 8.97 -1.16 -9.71
N ASP A 16 9.16 0.15 -9.95
CA ASP A 16 10.47 0.79 -9.95
C ASP A 16 10.93 1.16 -8.53
N PHE A 17 10.08 1.87 -7.75
CA PHE A 17 10.49 2.31 -6.41
C PHE A 17 10.33 1.23 -5.32
N LEU A 18 9.47 0.23 -5.52
CA LEU A 18 9.36 -0.96 -4.67
C LEU A 18 10.15 -2.14 -5.25
N ALA A 19 11.06 -1.90 -6.19
CA ALA A 19 11.91 -2.96 -6.74
C ALA A 19 12.66 -3.71 -5.62
N GLY A 20 12.34 -5.00 -5.46
CA GLY A 20 12.92 -5.86 -4.42
C GLY A 20 12.23 -5.78 -3.05
N VAL A 21 11.25 -4.90 -2.87
CA VAL A 21 10.37 -4.86 -1.70
C VAL A 21 9.22 -5.83 -1.90
N LYS A 22 9.15 -6.88 -1.06
CA LYS A 22 8.05 -7.86 -1.06
C LYS A 22 7.17 -7.77 0.19
N ASP A 23 7.53 -6.90 1.13
CA ASP A 23 6.83 -6.73 2.38
C ASP A 23 5.88 -5.52 2.31
N ARG A 24 4.62 -5.72 2.71
CA ARG A 24 3.59 -4.67 2.69
C ARG A 24 3.92 -3.50 3.61
N ALA A 25 4.51 -3.76 4.78
CA ALA A 25 4.84 -2.69 5.72
C ALA A 25 5.99 -1.83 5.18
N GLN A 26 6.98 -2.46 4.55
CA GLN A 26 8.05 -1.75 3.84
C GLN A 26 7.50 -0.95 2.65
N ALA A 27 6.62 -1.54 1.84
CA ALA A 27 5.99 -0.85 0.71
C ALA A 27 5.16 0.36 1.16
N ARG A 28 4.35 0.20 2.21
CA ARG A 28 3.56 1.27 2.80
C ARG A 28 4.42 2.40 3.34
N ALA A 29 5.54 2.08 4.00
CA ALA A 29 6.47 3.08 4.50
C ALA A 29 7.13 3.88 3.35
N ALA A 30 7.59 3.19 2.31
CA ALA A 30 8.17 3.80 1.12
C ALA A 30 7.16 4.69 0.38
N LEU A 31 5.92 4.21 0.20
CA LEU A 31 4.81 4.99 -0.38
C LEU A 31 4.52 6.26 0.43
N ALA A 32 4.43 6.14 1.76
CA ALA A 32 4.16 7.28 2.61
C ALA A 32 5.27 8.34 2.53
N GLU A 33 6.53 7.92 2.44
CA GLU A 33 7.67 8.81 2.26
C GLU A 33 7.61 9.52 0.89
N GLN A 34 7.38 8.78 -0.18
CA GLN A 34 7.25 9.33 -1.54
C GLN A 34 6.11 10.34 -1.64
N ILE A 35 4.94 10.00 -1.10
CA ILE A 35 3.76 10.88 -1.06
C ILE A 35 4.07 12.16 -0.26
N ASN A 36 4.83 12.05 0.83
CA ASN A 36 5.22 13.21 1.61
C ASN A 36 6.20 14.13 0.87
N LEU A 37 7.03 13.59 -0.03
CA LEU A 37 8.00 14.34 -0.83
C LEU A 37 7.36 14.98 -2.06
N ASP A 38 6.72 14.19 -2.92
CA ASP A 38 6.17 14.66 -4.20
C ASP A 38 4.80 15.31 -4.07
N TYR A 39 4.00 14.87 -3.09
CA TYR A 39 2.62 15.32 -2.88
C TYR A 39 2.46 16.03 -1.54
N PHE A 40 3.46 16.81 -1.14
CA PHE A 40 3.48 17.56 0.14
C PHE A 40 2.32 18.55 0.31
N THR A 41 1.60 18.89 -0.75
CA THR A 41 0.42 19.76 -0.72
C THR A 41 -0.88 19.02 -0.38
N LEU A 42 -0.90 17.68 -0.45
CA LEU A 42 -2.06 16.88 -0.05
C LEU A 42 -2.29 17.00 1.45
N ASN A 43 -3.56 17.02 1.84
CA ASN A 43 -3.92 16.97 3.25
C ASN A 43 -3.66 15.54 3.81
N PRO A 44 -3.59 15.37 5.14
CA PRO A 44 -3.30 14.04 5.73
C PRO A 44 -4.32 12.96 5.37
N ALA A 45 -5.60 13.31 5.19
CA ALA A 45 -6.64 12.36 4.80
C ALA A 45 -6.45 11.88 3.35
N ASP A 46 -6.16 12.81 2.44
CA ASP A 46 -5.88 12.50 1.04
C ASP A 46 -4.64 11.61 0.90
N ARG A 47 -3.58 11.87 1.68
CA ARG A 47 -2.36 11.03 1.68
C ARG A 47 -2.66 9.60 2.13
N ALA A 48 -3.51 9.44 3.16
CA ALA A 48 -3.96 8.14 3.60
C ALA A 48 -4.77 7.45 2.49
N THR A 49 -5.71 8.15 1.86
CA THR A 49 -6.49 7.62 0.73
C THR A 49 -5.62 7.17 -0.43
N VAL A 50 -4.62 7.96 -0.81
CA VAL A 50 -3.67 7.60 -1.88
C VAL A 50 -2.85 6.38 -1.47
N THR A 51 -2.34 6.34 -0.24
CA THR A 51 -1.53 5.21 0.25
C THR A 51 -2.33 3.91 0.24
N GLU A 52 -3.56 3.92 0.77
CA GLU A 52 -4.45 2.75 0.76
C GLU A 52 -4.83 2.35 -0.68
N GLY A 53 -5.09 3.33 -1.55
CA GLY A 53 -5.45 3.08 -2.94
C GLY A 53 -4.34 2.40 -3.73
N VAL A 54 -3.10 2.84 -3.55
CA VAL A 54 -1.93 2.22 -4.21
C VAL A 54 -1.69 0.82 -3.65
N MET A 55 -1.75 0.64 -2.33
CA MET A 55 -1.63 -0.68 -1.72
C MET A 55 -2.67 -1.66 -2.28
N ALA A 56 -3.93 -1.25 -2.38
CA ALA A 56 -5.00 -2.08 -2.94
C ALA A 56 -4.78 -2.43 -4.42
N ALA A 57 -4.23 -1.50 -5.21
CA ALA A 57 -3.86 -1.77 -6.61
C ALA A 57 -2.76 -2.84 -6.71
N LEU A 58 -1.69 -2.69 -5.92
CA LEU A 58 -0.58 -3.65 -5.87
C LEU A 58 -1.03 -5.04 -5.41
N GLU A 59 -1.98 -5.10 -4.48
CA GLU A 59 -2.58 -6.36 -4.05
C GLU A 59 -3.41 -7.02 -5.15
N ALA A 60 -4.17 -6.23 -5.91
CA ALA A 60 -4.95 -6.73 -7.05
C ALA A 60 -4.06 -7.25 -8.19
N GLU A 61 -2.85 -6.73 -8.31
CA GLU A 61 -1.83 -7.13 -9.30
C GLU A 61 -0.92 -8.26 -8.80
N GLU A 62 -1.21 -8.83 -7.63
CA GLU A 62 -0.41 -9.89 -6.99
C GLU A 62 1.08 -9.49 -6.80
N PHE A 63 1.37 -8.19 -6.67
CA PHE A 63 2.72 -7.65 -6.54
C PHE A 63 3.52 -8.28 -5.39
N PHE A 64 2.85 -8.50 -4.25
CA PHE A 64 3.43 -9.15 -3.07
C PHE A 64 3.45 -10.68 -3.16
N GLY A 65 2.85 -11.27 -4.20
CA GLY A 65 2.70 -12.70 -4.44
C GLY A 65 1.41 -13.31 -3.87
N MET A 66 1.03 -14.49 -4.39
CA MET A 66 -0.11 -15.31 -3.94
C MET A 66 0.01 -15.86 -2.50
N GLU A 67 1.13 -15.61 -1.81
CA GLU A 67 1.42 -16.15 -0.49
C GLU A 67 0.58 -15.51 0.65
N PHE A 68 -0.35 -14.60 0.30
CA PHE A 68 -1.25 -13.99 1.27
C PHE A 68 -2.73 -14.14 0.89
N PHE A 69 -3.17 -15.38 0.71
CA PHE A 69 -4.53 -15.76 1.07
C PHE A 69 -4.48 -16.43 2.46
N GLY A 70 -4.74 -15.65 3.50
CA GLY A 70 -4.88 -16.16 4.85
C GLY A 70 -3.75 -15.69 5.76
N ASP A 71 -4.13 -14.78 6.65
CA ASP A 71 -3.43 -14.47 7.88
C ASP A 71 -2.82 -15.75 8.53
N PRO A 72 -1.48 -15.91 8.59
CA PRO A 72 -0.88 -16.92 9.45
C PRO A 72 -0.92 -16.51 10.94
N PHE A 73 -1.48 -15.33 11.26
CA PHE A 73 -1.62 -14.80 12.61
C PHE A 73 -3.07 -14.47 13.03
N GLN A 74 -4.08 -14.86 12.25
CA GLN A 74 -5.42 -15.08 12.81
C GLN A 74 -5.50 -16.51 13.35
N ASP A 75 -4.78 -16.77 14.45
CA ASP A 75 -5.34 -17.66 15.47
C ASP A 75 -6.62 -16.94 15.95
N GLU A 76 -7.77 -17.50 15.58
CA GLU A 76 -9.08 -17.07 16.01
C GLU A 76 -9.18 -17.00 17.56
N PRO A 77 -10.10 -16.17 18.09
CA PRO A 77 -10.14 -15.79 19.50
C PRO A 77 -10.63 -16.93 20.41
N GLU A 78 -9.79 -17.40 21.33
CA GLU A 78 -10.32 -18.16 22.48
C GLU A 78 -10.95 -17.18 23.48
N THR A 79 -12.28 -17.15 23.44
CA THR A 79 -13.16 -16.63 24.48
C THR A 79 -13.41 -17.76 25.49
N GLU A 80 -13.55 -17.40 26.78
CA GLU A 80 -14.06 -18.20 27.93
C GLU A 80 -13.04 -19.19 28.54
N GLU A 81 -12.70 -19.21 29.84
CA GLU A 81 -13.47 -19.02 31.08
C GLU A 81 -12.69 -18.27 32.20
#